data_AF-A0A966FBS7-F1
#
_entry.id   AF-A0A966FBS7-F1
#
_cell.length_a   1.000
_cell.length_b   1.000
_cell.length_c   1.000
_cell.angle_alpha   90.00
_cell.angle_beta   90.00
_cell.angle_gamma   90.00
#
_symmetry.space_group_name_H-M   'P 1'
#
loop_
_entity.id
_entity.type
_entity.pdbx_description
1 polymer ?
#
loop_
_entity_poly.entity_id
_entity_poly.type
_entity_poly.pdbx_seq_one_letter_code
_entity_poly.pdbx_strand_id
1 'polypeptide(L)'
;MLSRQKETVKILALSELTSEEKRFQEERLRDVYLLLENLALNEEATIKLIIECLYDIGIINLINKKIPNRSMNKLAKFLSGTPKPLVKIIAWQWVKKNLPIKVTNWLNNKVKFK
;
A
#
# COMPACT_ATOMS: atom_id res chain seq x y z
N MET A 1 -8.58 55.12 36.33
CA MET A 1 -7.55 54.71 35.36
C MET A 1 -6.82 53.50 35.91
N LEU A 2 -7.16 52.29 35.45
CA LEU A 2 -6.38 51.09 35.71
C LEU A 2 -6.32 50.29 34.40
N SER A 3 -5.18 50.39 33.73
CA SER A 3 -4.84 49.61 32.55
C SER A 3 -4.86 48.13 32.89
N ARG A 4 -5.81 47.40 32.31
CA ARG A 4 -5.75 45.94 32.21
C ARG A 4 -5.22 45.61 30.82
N GLN A 5 -3.90 45.56 30.69
CA GLN A 5 -3.27 44.93 29.52
C GLN A 5 -3.68 43.45 29.56
N LYS A 6 -4.65 43.11 28.72
CA LYS A 6 -5.04 41.74 28.45
C LYS A 6 -3.91 41.16 27.61
N GLU A 7 -2.90 40.59 28.26
CA GLU A 7 -1.92 39.74 27.59
C GLU A 7 -2.70 38.65 26.87
N THR A 8 -2.79 38.79 25.55
CA THR A 8 -3.26 37.74 24.68
C THR A 8 -2.23 36.64 24.77
N VAL A 9 -2.52 35.66 25.64
CA VAL A 9 -1.87 34.35 25.64
C VAL A 9 -1.79 33.95 24.17
N LYS A 10 -0.57 33.97 23.61
CA LYS A 10 -0.29 33.35 22.33
C LYS A 10 -0.69 31.90 22.51
N ILE A 11 -1.89 31.57 22.05
CA ILE A 11 -2.27 30.20 21.78
C ILE A 11 -1.22 29.77 20.77
N LEU A 12 -0.19 29.08 21.28
CA LEU A 12 0.78 28.37 20.46
C LEU A 12 -0.08 27.48 19.58
N ALA A 13 -0.24 27.88 18.33
CA ALA A 13 -0.85 27.06 17.31
C ALA A 13 -0.16 25.69 17.45
N LEU A 14 -0.96 24.67 17.73
CA LEU A 14 -0.48 23.30 17.71
C LEU A 14 0.22 23.07 16.37
N SER A 15 1.55 22.95 16.45
CA SER A 15 2.45 22.29 15.49
C SER A 15 2.29 22.68 14.01
N GLU A 16 2.63 23.91 13.65
CA GLU A 16 3.10 24.15 12.28
C GLU A 16 4.54 23.62 12.18
N LEU A 17 4.72 22.49 11.50
CA LEU A 17 6.04 21.97 11.15
C LEU A 17 6.89 23.09 10.54
N THR A 18 8.09 23.27 11.08
CA THR A 18 9.09 24.16 10.51
C THR A 18 9.42 23.74 9.09
N SER A 19 9.92 24.66 8.27
CA SER A 19 10.33 24.33 6.89
C SER A 19 11.39 23.23 6.84
N GLU A 20 12.27 23.16 7.85
CA GLU A 20 13.29 22.13 7.98
C GLU A 20 12.68 20.75 8.29
N GLU A 21 11.72 20.69 9.20
CA GLU A 21 11.02 19.45 9.52
C GLU A 21 10.19 18.94 8.34
N LYS A 22 9.53 19.83 7.57
CA LYS A 22 8.82 19.46 6.34
C LYS A 22 9.77 18.85 5.32
N ARG A 23 10.90 19.51 5.08
CA ARG A 23 11.93 19.03 4.15
C ARG A 23 12.49 17.67 4.58
N PHE A 24 12.80 17.51 5.87
CA PHE A 24 13.26 16.24 6.41
C PHE A 24 12.23 15.12 6.20
N GLN A 25 10.94 15.37 6.45
CA GLN A 25 9.89 14.39 6.20
C GLN A 25 9.76 14.03 4.71
N GLU A 26 9.84 15.02 3.81
CA GLU A 26 9.82 14.79 2.36
C GLU A 26 11.00 13.94 1.88
N GLU A 27 12.21 14.24 2.38
CA GLU A 27 13.42 13.46 2.08
C GLU A 27 13.28 12.01 2.56
N ARG A 28 12.81 11.79 3.80
CA ARG A 28 12.57 10.43 4.32
C ARG A 28 11.48 9.67 3.57
N LEU A 29 10.41 10.33 3.13
CA LEU A 29 9.38 9.70 2.31
C LEU A 29 9.90 9.32 0.92
N ARG A 30 10.76 10.16 0.33
CA ARG A 30 11.46 9.83 -0.92
C ARG A 30 12.34 8.60 -0.75
N ASP A 31 13.06 8.49 0.36
CA ASP A 31 13.89 7.31 0.63
C ASP A 31 13.04 6.05 0.77
N VAL A 32 11.90 6.11 1.48
CA VAL A 32 10.96 4.99 1.58
C VAL A 32 10.49 4.54 0.19
N TYR A 33 10.14 5.48 -0.68
CA TYR A 33 9.77 5.19 -2.06
C TYR A 33 10.89 4.46 -2.80
N LEU A 34 12.12 4.98 -2.76
CA LEU A 34 13.27 4.41 -3.46
C LEU A 34 13.61 3.01 -2.94
N LEU A 35 13.52 2.79 -1.62
CA LEU A 35 13.73 1.48 -1.02
C LEU A 35 12.67 0.47 -1.48
N LEU A 36 11.40 0.87 -1.53
CA LEU A 36 10.31 0.03 -2.01
C LEU A 36 10.39 -0.23 -3.52
N GLU A 37 10.82 0.75 -4.30
CA GLU A 37 11.08 0.61 -5.73
C GLU A 37 12.24 -0.37 -5.98
N ASN A 38 13.34 -0.20 -5.25
CA ASN A 38 14.48 -1.11 -5.31
C ASN A 38 14.08 -2.53 -4.92
N LEU A 39 13.31 -2.70 -3.85
CA LEU A 39 12.75 -4.01 -3.46
C LEU A 39 11.88 -4.58 -4.58
N ALA A 40 10.99 -3.75 -5.13
CA ALA A 40 10.08 -4.14 -6.20
C ALA A 40 10.77 -4.44 -7.52
N LEU A 41 12.01 -4.02 -7.76
CA LEU A 41 12.74 -4.30 -8.99
C LEU A 41 13.69 -5.50 -8.86
N ASN A 42 14.29 -5.71 -7.69
CA ASN A 42 15.30 -6.75 -7.47
C ASN A 42 14.70 -8.06 -6.94
N GLU A 43 13.58 -8.01 -6.21
CA GLU A 43 12.96 -9.18 -5.60
C GLU A 43 11.85 -9.79 -6.47
N GLU A 44 12.09 -9.91 -7.78
CA GLU A 44 11.09 -10.40 -8.74
C GLU A 44 10.56 -11.79 -8.35
N ALA A 45 11.45 -12.72 -8.00
CA ALA A 45 11.08 -14.09 -7.65
C ALA A 45 10.19 -14.12 -6.40
N THR A 46 10.59 -13.41 -5.35
CA THR A 46 9.85 -13.28 -4.10
C THR A 46 8.47 -12.67 -4.32
N ILE A 47 8.38 -11.57 -5.09
CA ILE A 47 7.11 -10.90 -5.39
C ILE A 47 6.19 -11.81 -6.21
N LYS A 48 6.75 -12.52 -7.18
CA LYS A 48 6.03 -13.51 -7.97
C LYS A 48 5.47 -14.66 -7.13
N LEU A 49 6.17 -15.08 -6.07
CA LEU A 49 5.67 -16.06 -5.10
C LEU A 49 4.54 -15.47 -4.24
N ILE A 50 4.67 -14.22 -3.78
CA ILE A 50 3.60 -13.52 -3.05
C ILE A 50 2.33 -13.43 -3.90
N ILE A 51 2.46 -13.02 -5.16
CA ILE A 51 1.34 -12.96 -6.14
C ILE A 51 0.68 -14.33 -6.29
N GLU A 52 1.49 -15.37 -6.38
CA GLU A 52 1.02 -16.76 -6.51
C GLU A 52 0.22 -17.22 -5.28
N CYS A 53 0.71 -16.96 -4.07
CA CYS A 53 -0.03 -17.24 -2.84
C CYS A 53 -1.36 -16.47 -2.78
N LEU A 54 -1.35 -15.18 -3.14
CA LEU A 54 -2.55 -14.36 -3.16
C LEU A 54 -3.57 -14.82 -4.21
N TYR A 55 -3.09 -15.26 -5.38
CA TYR A 55 -3.93 -15.82 -6.42
C TYR A 55 -4.63 -17.10 -5.94
N ASP A 56 -3.90 -18.03 -5.34
CA ASP A 56 -4.45 -19.31 -4.88
C ASP A 56 -5.56 -19.10 -3.83
N ILE A 57 -5.35 -18.20 -2.87
CA ILE A 57 -6.36 -17.85 -1.87
C ILE A 57 -7.54 -17.12 -2.53
N GLY A 58 -7.25 -16.13 -3.37
CA GLY A 58 -8.26 -15.25 -3.98
C GLY A 58 -9.19 -15.98 -4.93
N ILE A 59 -8.66 -16.86 -5.79
CA ILE A 59 -9.45 -17.57 -6.80
C ILE A 59 -10.40 -18.58 -6.14
N ILE A 60 -9.97 -19.27 -5.08
CA ILE A 60 -10.82 -20.19 -4.32
C ILE A 60 -12.00 -19.43 -3.68
N ASN A 61 -11.72 -18.29 -3.04
CA ASN A 61 -12.74 -17.46 -2.41
C ASN A 61 -13.73 -16.89 -3.43
N LEU A 62 -13.22 -16.45 -4.60
CA LEU A 62 -14.07 -15.96 -5.69
C LEU A 62 -14.98 -17.05 -6.23
N ILE A 63 -14.45 -18.25 -6.50
CA ILE A 63 -15.23 -19.39 -7.00
C ILE A 63 -16.32 -19.77 -5.99
N ASN A 64 -15.99 -19.88 -4.70
CA ASN A 64 -16.97 -20.17 -3.66
C ASN A 64 -18.09 -19.14 -3.59
N LYS A 65 -17.76 -17.85 -3.76
CA LYS A 65 -18.75 -16.76 -3.73
C LYS A 65 -19.62 -16.71 -4.99
N LYS A 66 -19.06 -17.02 -6.17
CA LYS A 66 -19.71 -16.81 -7.47
C LYS A 66 -20.36 -18.04 -8.08
N ILE A 67 -19.92 -19.24 -7.70
CA ILE A 67 -20.41 -20.51 -8.27
C ILE A 67 -21.03 -21.36 -7.15
N PRO A 68 -22.34 -21.19 -6.90
CA PRO A 68 -23.05 -21.92 -5.84
C PRO A 68 -23.32 -23.39 -6.20
N ASN A 69 -23.40 -23.71 -7.50
CA ASN A 69 -23.58 -25.10 -7.95
C ASN A 69 -22.33 -25.93 -7.60
N ARG A 70 -22.51 -27.01 -6.83
CA ARG A 70 -21.42 -27.83 -6.28
C ARG A 70 -20.55 -28.49 -7.34
N SER A 71 -21.13 -28.98 -8.43
CA SER A 71 -20.38 -29.64 -9.51
C SER A 71 -19.58 -28.64 -10.34
N MET A 72 -20.20 -27.51 -10.69
CA MET A 72 -19.52 -26.42 -11.39
C MET A 72 -18.43 -25.78 -10.52
N ASN A 73 -18.63 -25.69 -9.21
CA ASN A 73 -17.64 -25.17 -8.26
C ASN A 73 -16.38 -26.04 -8.23
N LYS A 74 -16.55 -27.37 -8.16
CA LYS A 74 -15.43 -28.32 -8.23
C LYS A 74 -14.66 -28.20 -9.54
N LEU A 75 -15.37 -28.13 -10.66
CA LEU A 75 -14.76 -27.96 -11.98
C LEU A 75 -13.98 -26.64 -12.07
N ALA A 76 -14.56 -25.53 -11.61
CA ALA A 76 -13.89 -24.23 -11.61
C ALA A 76 -12.63 -24.23 -10.74
N LYS A 77 -12.64 -24.91 -9.58
CA LYS A 77 -11.45 -25.08 -8.73
C LYS A 77 -10.38 -25.94 -9.41
N PHE A 78 -10.78 -26.98 -10.15
CA PHE A 78 -9.84 -27.79 -10.90
C PHE A 78 -9.14 -26.97 -12.01
N LEU A 79 -9.89 -26.09 -12.67
CA LEU A 79 -9.39 -25.23 -13.75
C LEU A 79 -8.75 -23.92 -13.25
N SER A 80 -8.73 -23.66 -11.94
CA SER A 80 -8.28 -22.36 -11.42
C SER A 80 -6.79 -22.11 -11.61
N GLY A 81 -5.99 -23.16 -11.84
CA GLY A 81 -4.55 -23.03 -12.11
C GLY A 81 -4.23 -22.52 -13.52
N THR A 82 -5.13 -22.69 -14.48
CA THR A 82 -4.86 -22.38 -15.91
C THR A 82 -4.48 -20.92 -16.17
N PRO A 83 -5.14 -19.90 -15.57
CA PRO A 83 -4.77 -18.50 -15.77
C PRO A 83 -3.49 -18.07 -15.03
N LYS A 84 -3.00 -18.89 -14.09
CA LYS A 84 -2.02 -18.50 -13.08
C LYS A 84 -0.71 -17.95 -13.67
N PRO A 85 -0.09 -18.55 -14.72
CA PRO A 85 1.14 -18.02 -15.30
C PRO A 85 0.96 -16.61 -15.90
N LEU A 86 -0.16 -16.36 -16.59
CA LEU A 86 -0.45 -15.07 -17.19
C LEU A 86 -0.76 -14.01 -16.14
N VAL A 87 -1.56 -14.36 -15.13
CA VAL A 87 -1.85 -13.48 -13.99
C VAL A 87 -0.56 -13.09 -13.28
N LYS A 88 0.38 -14.02 -13.11
CA LYS A 88 1.69 -13.77 -12.49
C LYS A 88 2.50 -12.71 -13.25
N ILE A 89 2.50 -12.75 -14.58
CA ILE A 89 3.17 -11.75 -15.43
C ILE A 89 2.50 -10.38 -15.31
N ILE A 90 1.17 -10.34 -15.44
CA ILE A 90 0.41 -9.08 -15.41
C ILE A 90 0.50 -8.41 -14.04
N ALA A 91 0.28 -9.19 -12.96
CA ALA A 91 0.36 -8.70 -11.60
C ALA A 91 1.77 -8.23 -11.26
N TRP A 92 2.81 -8.90 -11.75
CA TRP A 92 4.19 -8.45 -11.60
C TRP A 92 4.42 -7.07 -12.23
N GLN A 93 4.01 -6.88 -13.48
CA GLN A 93 4.14 -5.58 -14.15
C GLN A 93 3.36 -4.49 -13.41
N TRP A 94 2.20 -4.83 -12.86
CA TRP A 94 1.43 -3.90 -12.04
C TRP A 94 2.17 -3.55 -10.73
N VAL A 95 2.73 -4.54 -10.03
CA VAL A 95 3.47 -4.35 -8.78
C VAL A 95 4.66 -3.41 -9.00
N LYS A 96 5.48 -3.67 -10.01
CA LYS A 96 6.62 -2.79 -10.36
C LYS A 96 6.22 -1.33 -10.51
N LYS A 97 5.07 -1.07 -11.16
CA LYS A 97 4.61 0.29 -11.46
C LYS A 97 3.89 0.97 -10.30
N ASN A 98 3.24 0.21 -9.42
CA ASN A 98 2.25 0.76 -8.50
C ASN A 98 2.56 0.52 -7.02
N LEU A 99 3.21 -0.60 -6.67
CA LEU A 99 3.41 -0.98 -5.28
C LEU A 99 4.29 0.04 -4.54
N PRO A 100 5.42 0.55 -5.08
CA PRO A 100 6.26 1.50 -4.36
C PRO A 100 5.51 2.75 -3.93
N ILE A 101 4.81 3.40 -4.86
CA ILE A 101 4.05 4.63 -4.57
C ILE A 101 2.85 4.37 -3.66
N LYS A 102 2.09 3.28 -3.87
CA LYS A 102 0.91 2.98 -3.06
C LYS A 102 1.28 2.66 -1.63
N VAL A 103 2.33 1.86 -1.42
CA VAL A 103 2.79 1.50 -0.08
C VAL A 103 3.42 2.71 0.62
N THR A 104 4.23 3.51 -0.08
CA THR A 104 4.78 4.77 0.47
C THR A 104 3.68 5.70 0.97
N ASN A 105 2.65 5.94 0.15
CA ASN A 105 1.52 6.79 0.53
C ASN A 105 0.71 6.20 1.69
N TRP A 106 0.50 4.88 1.69
CA TRP A 106 -0.17 4.21 2.79
C TRP A 106 0.61 4.33 4.11
N LEU A 107 1.93 4.11 4.09
CA LEU A 107 2.81 4.27 5.25
C LEU A 107 2.84 5.72 5.75
N ASN A 108 2.93 6.69 4.84
CA ASN A 108 2.86 8.11 5.18
C ASN A 108 1.57 8.44 5.95
N ASN A 109 0.43 7.93 5.48
CA ASN A 109 -0.85 8.14 6.13
C ASN A 109 -0.97 7.48 7.51
N LYS A 110 -0.11 6.51 7.85
CA LYS A 110 -0.05 5.88 9.18
C LYS A 110 0.79 6.65 10.18
N VAL A 111 1.76 7.44 9.71
CA VAL A 111 2.63 8.26 10.56
C VAL A 111 2.20 9.74 10.62
N LYS A 112 1.33 10.16 9.71
CA LYS A 112 0.57 11.41 9.84
C LYS A 112 -0.47 11.24 10.95
N PHE A 113 -0.07 11.50 12.18
CA PHE A 113 -1.01 11.67 13.29
C PHE A 113 -1.86 12.92 13.02
N LYS A 114 -3.17 12.76 13.12
CA LYS A 114 -4.12 13.88 13.03
C LYS A 114 -4.29 14.51 14.41
#